data_AF-A0A2I1HK44-F1
#
_entry.id   AF-A0A2I1HK44-F1
#
_cell.length_a   1.000
_cell.length_b   1.000
_cell.length_c   1.000
_cell.angle_alpha   90.00
_cell.angle_beta   90.00
_cell.angle_gamma   90.00
#
_symmetry.space_group_name_H-M   'P 1'
#
loop_
_entity.id
_entity.type
_entity.pdbx_description
1 polymer ?
#
loop_
_entity_poly.entity_id
_entity_poly.type
_entity_poly.pdbx_seq_one_letter_code
_entity_poly.pdbx_strand_id
1 'polypeptide(L)'
;MSILGNAVFLNVTYGNGTEASDFDVNIGAEASIALRILFSYFVHGNKSFVGFRDKIGQENARGLTLSLILRAIYLSKLKEDKNIYELAIIVGIDEINKLHDKNYDKFRDLINSVGSASCNFIVDLISEEIGSSIPEKTGKVFFVPVFAGTVVGPLQSIITKSMHPPLQLPLHLLDIEDMLKIACNLGFDENFIYRNNLFRRMISDVGGQVCALEIFYDHISDASRTHRWDDIDLLDIMKSLEVELSKRYPFNKYVNMITPVLANAILERPVNEDETLDKDESNQPISYKLLKSSGILTLEPANTGFYIRIPYLWIRLLVKKAVNKSINKFWHGMIDPDEPFYWQNWETFNVKFWALRYCLFSALGFKQIELKELLKGAHYSDNLDVNANVDIPDHKSVSMHFLVNQFPPSDANYNMLNTEGKTLLTVEGKIFNISLKDNGKICKNGEGADEDGFCFLIINGKPMFLSFQMKWREQYSTKPSKIDDQLIKEEYEKSEEDWFGDNFNDFYGKIYSSRAQFFAAQDKVPINTARFCELRAIYRVEEKITNTIVEDRDNNKRKYIDDVDLCKRIKKFPRISLGCIEY
;
A
#
# COMPACT_ATOMS: atom_id res chain seq x y z
N MET A 1 -9.16 19.70 19.48
CA MET A 1 -10.41 20.45 19.20
C MET A 1 -10.82 20.13 17.78
N SER A 2 -12.04 19.64 17.55
CA SER A 2 -12.57 19.41 16.20
C SER A 2 -12.64 20.74 15.44
N ILE A 3 -12.20 20.76 14.18
CA ILE A 3 -12.34 21.93 13.28
C ILE A 3 -13.82 22.34 13.14
N LEU A 4 -14.75 21.40 13.34
CA LEU A 4 -16.19 21.62 13.22
C LEU A 4 -16.88 22.00 14.55
N GLY A 5 -16.14 22.09 15.66
CA GLY A 5 -16.75 22.30 16.98
C GLY A 5 -17.65 21.13 17.39
N ASN A 6 -18.91 21.42 17.73
CA ASN A 6 -19.93 20.43 18.08
C ASN A 6 -20.43 19.69 16.84
N ALA A 7 -20.19 18.37 16.79
CA ALA A 7 -20.54 17.56 15.64
C ALA A 7 -21.23 16.25 16.03
N VAL A 8 -22.18 15.82 15.19
CA VAL A 8 -22.82 14.51 15.23
C VAL A 8 -22.46 13.78 13.94
N PHE A 9 -21.90 12.58 14.06
CA PHE A 9 -21.58 11.71 12.94
C PHE A 9 -22.54 10.53 12.94
N LEU A 10 -23.24 10.32 11.82
CA LEU A 10 -24.19 9.24 11.63
C LEU A 10 -23.87 8.48 10.36
N ASN A 11 -24.07 7.17 10.40
CA ASN A 11 -24.05 6.34 9.21
C ASN A 11 -25.44 5.73 9.03
N VAL A 12 -25.95 5.80 7.81
CA VAL A 12 -27.20 5.18 7.37
C VAL A 12 -26.94 4.44 6.07
N THR A 13 -27.62 3.32 5.87
CA THR A 13 -27.44 2.49 4.68
C THR A 13 -28.79 2.09 4.09
N TYR A 14 -28.82 1.92 2.77
CA TYR A 14 -29.89 1.24 2.02
C TYR A 14 -29.56 -0.23 1.76
N GLY A 15 -28.60 -0.75 2.53
CA GLY A 15 -28.06 -2.09 2.42
C GLY A 15 -28.51 -3.08 3.47
N ASN A 16 -27.64 -4.03 3.78
CA ASN A 16 -27.96 -5.19 4.62
C ASN A 16 -28.66 -4.79 5.93
N GLY A 17 -29.81 -5.41 6.21
CA GLY A 17 -30.63 -5.14 7.40
C GLY A 17 -31.49 -3.88 7.34
N THR A 18 -31.29 -3.05 6.32
CA THR A 18 -32.01 -1.79 6.10
C THR A 18 -32.32 -1.57 4.61
N GLU A 19 -32.48 -2.65 3.85
CA GLU A 19 -32.48 -2.61 2.38
C GLU A 19 -33.54 -1.66 1.81
N ALA A 20 -33.21 -0.99 0.70
CA ALA A 20 -34.19 -0.24 -0.07
C ALA A 20 -35.35 -1.17 -0.47
N SER A 21 -36.57 -0.75 -0.20
CA SER A 21 -37.79 -1.54 -0.36
C SER A 21 -38.93 -0.70 -0.94
N ASP A 22 -40.03 -1.34 -1.30
CA ASP A 22 -41.19 -0.63 -1.85
C ASP A 22 -41.83 0.28 -0.79
N PHE A 23 -41.60 -0.01 0.49
CA PHE A 23 -41.93 0.90 1.59
C PHE A 23 -41.28 2.26 1.41
N ASP A 24 -39.98 2.31 1.09
CA ASP A 24 -39.22 3.56 0.90
C ASP A 24 -39.78 4.38 -0.27
N VAL A 25 -40.15 3.71 -1.37
CA VAL A 25 -40.79 4.36 -2.53
C VAL A 25 -42.16 4.95 -2.15
N ASN A 26 -42.94 4.22 -1.35
CA ASN A 26 -44.30 4.57 -0.96
C ASN A 26 -44.38 5.69 0.08
N ILE A 27 -43.37 5.83 0.95
CA ILE A 27 -43.32 6.93 1.93
C ILE A 27 -42.70 8.21 1.35
N GLY A 28 -41.92 8.07 0.27
CA GLY A 28 -41.18 9.17 -0.32
C GLY A 28 -39.72 9.18 0.11
N ALA A 29 -38.88 9.71 -0.78
CA ALA A 29 -37.43 9.63 -0.66
C ALA A 29 -36.87 10.41 0.55
N GLU A 30 -37.38 11.61 0.80
CA GLU A 30 -37.02 12.42 1.98
C GLU A 30 -37.43 11.73 3.28
N ALA A 31 -38.66 11.23 3.35
CA ALA A 31 -39.17 10.49 4.50
C ALA A 31 -38.34 9.23 4.79
N SER A 32 -37.92 8.51 3.75
CA SER A 32 -37.07 7.32 3.89
C SER A 32 -35.71 7.65 4.53
N ILE A 33 -35.01 8.68 4.04
CA ILE A 33 -33.73 9.06 4.64
C ILE A 33 -33.91 9.64 6.06
N ALA A 34 -34.97 10.43 6.29
CA ALA A 34 -35.30 10.97 7.61
C ALA A 34 -35.58 9.85 8.64
N LEU A 35 -36.33 8.82 8.25
CA LEU A 35 -36.61 7.65 9.09
C LEU A 35 -35.32 6.91 9.49
N ARG A 36 -34.36 6.81 8.56
CA ARG A 36 -33.06 6.15 8.81
C ARG A 36 -32.18 6.97 9.73
N ILE A 37 -32.13 8.29 9.56
CA ILE A 37 -31.40 9.19 10.47
C ILE A 37 -32.02 9.13 11.87
N LEU A 38 -33.35 9.17 11.97
CA LEU A 38 -34.08 9.04 13.23
C LEU A 38 -33.73 7.72 13.94
N PHE A 39 -33.74 6.61 13.20
CA PHE A 39 -33.35 5.31 13.74
C PHE A 39 -31.88 5.30 14.19
N SER A 40 -30.97 5.77 13.34
CA SER A 40 -29.52 5.76 13.59
C SER A 40 -29.16 6.55 14.85
N TYR A 41 -29.75 7.73 15.03
CA TYR A 41 -29.44 8.58 16.18
C TYR A 41 -30.15 8.16 17.48
N PHE A 42 -31.44 7.85 17.43
CA PHE A 42 -32.26 7.66 18.66
C PHE A 42 -32.51 6.20 19.06
N VAL A 43 -32.30 5.23 18.16
CA VAL A 43 -32.80 3.86 18.34
C VAL A 43 -31.72 2.79 18.17
N HIS A 44 -30.72 3.04 17.32
CA HIS A 44 -29.68 2.08 16.98
C HIS A 44 -29.00 1.50 18.24
N GLY A 45 -28.69 0.20 18.22
CA GLY A 45 -28.19 -0.55 19.38
C GLY A 45 -29.27 -1.24 20.23
N ASN A 46 -30.54 -0.83 20.13
CA ASN A 46 -31.63 -1.43 20.93
C ASN A 46 -32.60 -2.30 20.12
N LYS A 47 -32.79 -2.02 18.82
CA LYS A 47 -33.79 -2.69 17.96
C LYS A 47 -33.29 -2.79 16.52
N SER A 48 -33.79 -3.76 15.76
CA SER A 48 -33.62 -3.83 14.31
C SER A 48 -34.36 -2.70 13.60
N PHE A 49 -33.84 -2.20 12.47
CA PHE A 49 -34.51 -1.18 11.66
C PHE A 49 -35.87 -1.63 11.14
N VAL A 50 -35.99 -2.87 10.62
CA VAL A 50 -37.26 -3.42 10.12
C VAL A 50 -38.33 -3.38 11.20
N GLY A 51 -38.03 -3.89 12.39
CA GLY A 51 -38.97 -3.83 13.52
C GLY A 51 -39.29 -2.42 14.02
N PHE A 52 -38.40 -1.45 13.82
CA PHE A 52 -38.68 -0.03 14.11
C PHE A 52 -39.60 0.59 13.05
N ARG A 53 -39.29 0.39 11.77
CA ARG A 53 -40.09 0.80 10.62
C ARG A 53 -41.53 0.32 10.74
N ASP A 54 -41.71 -0.97 11.03
CA ASP A 54 -43.03 -1.60 11.12
C ASP A 54 -43.86 -1.04 12.28
N LYS A 55 -43.20 -0.61 13.36
CA LYS A 55 -43.87 0.06 14.51
C LYS A 55 -44.28 1.49 14.21
N ILE A 56 -43.47 2.24 13.47
CA ILE A 56 -43.84 3.59 13.02
C ILE A 56 -45.01 3.49 12.05
N GLY A 57 -44.96 2.53 11.11
CA GLY A 57 -45.96 2.34 10.08
C GLY A 57 -45.85 3.36 8.94
N GLN A 58 -46.46 3.03 7.80
CA GLN A 58 -46.29 3.78 6.55
C GLN A 58 -46.83 5.21 6.62
N GLU A 59 -48.02 5.42 7.18
CA GLU A 59 -48.66 6.74 7.20
C GLU A 59 -47.93 7.73 8.11
N ASN A 60 -47.43 7.28 9.28
CA ASN A 60 -46.63 8.15 10.14
C ASN A 60 -45.25 8.44 9.51
N ALA A 61 -44.65 7.42 8.87
CA ALA A 61 -43.36 7.60 8.20
C ALA A 61 -43.43 8.60 7.06
N ARG A 62 -44.53 8.66 6.29
CA ARG A 62 -44.77 9.66 5.24
C ARG A 62 -44.68 11.11 5.72
N GLY A 63 -45.00 11.37 6.98
CA GLY A 63 -44.94 12.69 7.58
C GLY A 63 -43.53 13.14 7.99
N LEU A 64 -42.53 12.26 7.89
CA LEU A 64 -41.15 12.59 8.26
C LEU A 64 -40.49 13.44 7.18
N THR A 65 -39.82 14.51 7.61
CA THR A 65 -38.99 15.36 6.77
C THR A 65 -37.57 15.43 7.33
N LEU A 66 -36.60 15.79 6.50
CA LEU A 66 -35.23 16.00 6.96
C LEU A 66 -35.17 17.15 7.97
N SER A 67 -35.89 18.24 7.73
CA SER A 67 -35.96 19.39 8.64
C SER A 67 -36.43 19.02 10.04
N LEU A 68 -37.46 18.16 10.14
CA LEU A 68 -38.00 17.69 11.41
C LEU A 68 -36.95 16.90 12.19
N ILE A 69 -36.24 15.99 11.52
CA ILE A 69 -35.25 15.12 12.17
C ILE A 69 -33.98 15.88 12.55
N LEU A 70 -33.48 16.77 11.68
CA LEU A 70 -32.33 17.62 12.01
C LEU A 70 -32.64 18.54 13.20
N ARG A 71 -33.85 19.12 13.26
CA ARG A 71 -34.31 19.88 14.44
C ARG A 71 -34.37 19.00 15.69
N ALA A 72 -34.90 17.77 15.59
CA ALA A 72 -34.97 16.86 16.73
C ALA A 72 -33.58 16.52 17.29
N ILE A 73 -32.59 16.28 16.43
CA ILE A 73 -31.19 16.04 16.84
C ILE A 73 -30.61 17.28 17.51
N TYR A 74 -30.81 18.47 16.93
CA TYR A 74 -30.36 19.73 17.51
C TYR A 74 -30.93 19.93 18.92
N LEU A 75 -32.24 19.78 19.08
CA LEU A 75 -32.91 19.91 20.38
C LEU A 75 -32.44 18.87 21.39
N SER A 76 -32.12 17.65 20.94
CA SER A 76 -31.52 16.62 21.81
C SER A 76 -30.15 17.07 22.31
N LYS A 77 -29.30 17.62 21.43
CA LYS A 77 -27.97 18.12 21.82
C LYS A 77 -28.03 19.37 22.69
N LEU A 78 -28.96 20.28 22.43
CA LEU A 78 -29.18 21.46 23.26
C LEU A 78 -29.57 21.09 24.70
N LYS A 79 -30.25 19.96 24.91
CA LYS A 79 -30.57 19.45 26.26
C LYS A 79 -29.33 18.93 26.99
N GLU A 80 -28.36 18.36 26.27
CA GLU A 80 -27.08 17.89 26.81
C GLU A 80 -26.14 19.07 27.11
N ASP A 81 -26.06 20.03 26.19
CA ASP A 81 -25.26 21.26 26.32
C ASP A 81 -26.09 22.48 25.91
N LYS A 82 -26.49 23.27 26.90
CA LYS A 82 -27.33 24.46 26.74
C LYS A 82 -26.63 25.61 26.02
N ASN A 83 -25.32 25.52 25.79
CA ASN A 83 -24.53 26.56 25.13
C ASN A 83 -24.35 26.31 23.63
N ILE A 84 -24.87 25.20 23.09
CA ILE A 84 -24.82 24.91 21.66
C ILE A 84 -25.63 25.96 20.89
N TYR A 85 -24.96 26.64 19.97
CA TYR A 85 -25.55 27.59 19.03
C TYR A 85 -25.47 27.10 17.59
N GLU A 86 -24.42 26.34 17.28
CA GLU A 86 -24.15 25.76 15.98
C GLU A 86 -23.82 24.27 16.16
N LEU A 87 -24.43 23.42 15.33
CA LEU A 87 -24.23 21.97 15.34
C LEU A 87 -23.96 21.48 13.93
N ALA A 88 -22.83 20.80 13.73
CA ALA A 88 -22.59 20.06 12.51
C ALA A 88 -23.25 18.67 12.59
N ILE A 89 -24.02 18.29 11.57
CA ILE A 89 -24.58 16.93 11.45
C ILE A 89 -24.07 16.33 10.15
N ILE A 90 -23.17 15.36 10.27
CA ILE A 90 -22.54 14.67 9.14
C ILE A 90 -23.19 13.29 9.01
N VAL A 91 -23.80 13.03 7.86
CA VAL A 91 -24.51 11.76 7.61
C VAL A 91 -23.90 11.03 6.41
N GLY A 92 -23.21 9.92 6.68
CA GLY A 92 -22.82 8.96 5.66
C GLY A 92 -24.04 8.17 5.17
N ILE A 93 -24.35 8.26 3.87
CA ILE A 93 -25.48 7.57 3.22
C ILE A 93 -24.90 6.53 2.26
N ASP A 94 -24.92 5.27 2.67
CA ASP A 94 -24.34 4.16 1.94
C ASP A 94 -25.38 3.35 1.15
N GLU A 95 -24.90 2.63 0.12
CA GLU A 95 -25.66 1.80 -0.82
C GLU A 95 -26.89 2.47 -1.45
N ILE A 96 -26.84 3.79 -1.61
CA ILE A 96 -27.94 4.58 -2.19
C ILE A 96 -28.29 4.15 -3.63
N ASN A 97 -27.35 3.48 -4.31
CA ASN A 97 -27.57 2.85 -5.60
C ASN A 97 -28.74 1.86 -5.60
N LYS A 98 -29.02 1.18 -4.48
CA LYS A 98 -30.17 0.28 -4.38
C LYS A 98 -31.50 1.02 -4.53
N LEU A 99 -31.58 2.28 -4.09
CA LEU A 99 -32.75 3.12 -4.32
C LEU A 99 -32.83 3.57 -5.78
N HIS A 100 -31.70 3.91 -6.40
CA HIS A 100 -31.62 4.21 -7.83
C HIS A 100 -32.17 3.06 -8.69
N ASP A 101 -31.71 1.83 -8.41
CA ASP A 101 -32.09 0.64 -9.18
C ASP A 101 -33.57 0.29 -9.01
N LYS A 102 -34.15 0.60 -7.84
CA LYS A 102 -35.60 0.45 -7.59
C LYS A 102 -36.44 1.53 -8.25
N ASN A 103 -36.05 2.79 -8.08
CA ASN A 103 -36.82 3.92 -8.60
C ASN A 103 -35.92 5.16 -8.78
N TYR A 104 -35.57 5.44 -10.04
CA TYR A 104 -34.72 6.56 -10.41
C TYR A 104 -35.27 7.93 -9.97
N ASP A 105 -36.58 8.15 -10.09
CA ASP A 105 -37.19 9.42 -9.72
C ASP A 105 -37.11 9.65 -8.21
N LYS A 106 -37.35 8.61 -7.40
CA LYS A 106 -37.18 8.70 -5.94
C LYS A 106 -35.73 8.88 -5.52
N PHE A 107 -34.80 8.23 -6.21
CA PHE A 107 -33.39 8.50 -6.00
C PHE A 107 -33.05 9.97 -6.29
N ARG A 108 -33.53 10.52 -7.40
CA ARG A 108 -33.35 11.94 -7.74
C ARG A 108 -33.98 12.87 -6.70
N ASP A 109 -35.18 12.56 -6.23
CA ASP A 109 -35.86 13.31 -5.16
C ASP A 109 -35.03 13.30 -3.86
N LEU A 110 -34.41 12.17 -3.50
CA LEU A 110 -33.53 12.06 -2.34
C LEU A 110 -32.37 13.03 -2.46
N ILE A 111 -31.62 12.98 -3.57
CA ILE A 111 -30.44 13.83 -3.80
C ILE A 111 -30.82 15.31 -3.71
N ASN A 112 -31.94 15.71 -4.30
CA ASN A 112 -32.43 17.08 -4.24
C ASN A 112 -32.80 17.48 -2.80
N SER A 113 -33.43 16.58 -2.04
CA SER A 113 -33.89 16.85 -0.67
C SER A 113 -32.71 17.06 0.28
N VAL A 114 -31.73 16.14 0.27
CA VAL A 114 -30.54 16.29 1.12
C VAL A 114 -29.65 17.44 0.66
N GLY A 115 -29.56 17.70 -0.65
CA GLY A 115 -28.86 18.86 -1.20
C GLY A 115 -29.48 20.19 -0.75
N SER A 116 -30.82 20.28 -0.75
CA SER A 116 -31.55 21.45 -0.25
C SER A 116 -31.34 21.66 1.25
N ALA A 117 -31.23 20.57 2.01
CA ALA A 117 -30.92 20.62 3.44
C ALA A 117 -29.44 20.91 3.74
N SER A 118 -28.53 20.82 2.77
CA SER A 118 -27.08 21.02 2.94
C SER A 118 -26.67 22.49 3.10
N CYS A 119 -27.65 23.41 3.09
CA CYS A 119 -27.46 24.81 3.41
C CYS A 119 -27.70 25.05 4.92
N ASN A 120 -27.13 26.12 5.49
CA ASN A 120 -27.34 26.48 6.91
C ASN A 120 -28.83 26.43 7.27
N PHE A 121 -29.23 25.42 8.06
CA PHE A 121 -30.60 25.22 8.51
C PHE A 121 -30.79 25.98 9.82
N ILE A 122 -31.71 26.94 9.84
CA ILE A 122 -32.04 27.70 11.03
C ILE A 122 -33.11 26.96 11.82
N VAL A 123 -32.84 26.73 13.10
CA VAL A 123 -33.76 26.15 14.06
C VAL A 123 -34.35 27.27 14.88
N ASP A 124 -35.62 27.58 14.64
CA ASP A 124 -36.38 28.50 15.50
C ASP A 124 -36.69 27.80 16.82
N LEU A 125 -36.14 28.33 17.92
CA LEU A 125 -36.40 27.82 19.26
C LEU A 125 -37.52 28.62 19.90
N ILE A 126 -38.62 27.94 20.23
CA ILE A 126 -39.71 28.54 21.01
C ILE A 126 -39.32 28.57 22.49
N SER A 127 -39.72 29.60 23.20
CA SER A 127 -39.34 29.90 24.60
C SER A 127 -39.62 28.76 25.60
N GLU A 128 -40.63 27.92 25.34
CA GLU A 128 -40.92 26.71 26.12
C GLU A 128 -39.82 25.64 26.02
N GLU A 129 -39.14 25.51 24.87
CA GLU A 129 -38.10 24.50 24.64
C GLU A 129 -36.77 24.83 25.33
N ILE A 130 -36.53 26.11 25.64
CA ILE A 130 -35.25 26.64 26.17
C ILE A 130 -35.33 26.97 27.67
N GLY A 131 -36.52 26.95 28.26
CA GLY A 131 -36.74 27.28 29.68
C GLY A 131 -36.23 28.68 30.08
N SER A 132 -36.21 29.63 29.14
CA SER A 132 -35.55 30.93 29.26
C SER A 132 -36.52 32.06 28.89
N SER A 133 -36.53 33.14 29.68
CA SER A 133 -37.31 34.36 29.47
C SER A 133 -36.64 35.35 28.48
N ILE A 134 -35.73 34.87 27.63
CA ILE A 134 -34.95 35.65 26.67
C ILE A 134 -35.56 35.46 25.27
N PRO A 135 -35.58 36.49 24.38
CA PRO A 135 -36.19 36.38 23.07
C PRO A 135 -35.53 35.28 22.23
N GLU A 136 -36.31 34.67 21.34
CA GLU A 136 -35.96 33.76 20.25
C GLU A 136 -34.44 33.59 20.04
N LYS A 137 -33.89 32.47 20.53
CA LYS A 137 -32.56 32.01 20.07
C LYS A 137 -32.76 31.23 18.79
N THR A 138 -32.00 31.56 17.76
CA THR A 138 -31.90 30.72 16.57
C THR A 138 -30.71 29.79 16.71
N GLY A 139 -30.98 28.48 16.64
CA GLY A 139 -29.95 27.47 16.47
C GLY A 139 -29.55 27.36 15.00
N LYS A 140 -28.32 26.97 14.71
CA LYS A 140 -27.90 26.65 13.35
C LYS A 140 -27.46 25.20 13.25
N VAL A 141 -27.95 24.52 12.22
CA VAL A 141 -27.47 23.20 11.82
C VAL A 141 -26.71 23.33 10.50
N PHE A 142 -25.46 22.87 10.51
CA PHE A 142 -24.67 22.65 9.32
C PHE A 142 -24.75 21.18 8.94
N PHE A 143 -25.57 20.86 7.94
CA PHE A 143 -25.81 19.48 7.52
C PHE A 143 -24.91 19.09 6.35
N VAL A 144 -24.20 17.96 6.48
CA VAL A 144 -23.28 17.45 5.46
C VAL A 144 -23.68 16.01 5.10
N PRO A 145 -24.39 15.79 3.98
CA PRO A 145 -24.61 14.45 3.46
C PRO A 145 -23.35 13.96 2.74
N VAL A 146 -22.86 12.78 3.13
CA VAL A 146 -21.72 12.10 2.50
C VAL A 146 -22.26 10.86 1.80
N PHE A 147 -22.39 10.90 0.48
CA PHE A 147 -22.86 9.73 -0.27
C PHE A 147 -21.73 8.72 -0.47
N ALA A 148 -22.01 7.45 -0.14
CA ALA A 148 -21.18 6.30 -0.43
C ALA A 148 -21.96 5.31 -1.30
N GLY A 149 -21.26 4.60 -2.19
CA GLY A 149 -21.85 3.61 -3.10
C GLY A 149 -21.30 3.67 -4.52
N THR A 150 -21.76 2.74 -5.36
CA THR A 150 -21.20 2.48 -6.70
C THR A 150 -21.76 3.36 -7.82
N VAL A 151 -22.65 4.31 -7.52
CA VAL A 151 -23.44 5.08 -8.51
C VAL A 151 -22.83 6.45 -8.81
N VAL A 152 -21.53 6.50 -9.08
CA VAL A 152 -20.80 7.75 -9.37
C VAL A 152 -21.38 8.47 -10.60
N GLY A 153 -21.69 7.75 -11.69
CA GLY A 153 -22.21 8.34 -12.93
C GLY A 153 -23.59 9.00 -12.77
N PRO A 154 -24.62 8.26 -12.32
CA PRO A 154 -25.93 8.85 -12.09
C PRO A 154 -25.92 9.96 -11.02
N LEU A 155 -25.12 9.82 -9.94
CA LEU A 155 -24.93 10.89 -8.95
C LEU A 155 -24.36 12.15 -9.60
N GLN A 156 -23.30 12.04 -10.39
CA GLN A 156 -22.73 13.18 -11.12
C GLN A 156 -23.79 13.85 -11.98
N SER A 157 -24.54 13.11 -12.80
CA SER A 157 -25.52 13.72 -13.72
C SER A 157 -26.66 14.50 -13.02
N ILE A 158 -27.02 14.11 -11.80
CA ILE A 158 -28.02 14.81 -10.97
C ILE A 158 -27.38 16.02 -10.30
N ILE A 159 -26.19 15.87 -9.72
CA ILE A 159 -25.55 16.91 -8.91
C ILE A 159 -24.98 18.04 -9.77
N THR A 160 -24.59 17.82 -11.04
CA THR A 160 -24.13 18.92 -11.93
C THR A 160 -25.21 19.99 -12.17
N LYS A 161 -26.48 19.72 -11.82
CA LYS A 161 -27.59 20.70 -11.88
C LYS A 161 -27.72 21.54 -10.60
N SER A 162 -26.94 21.25 -9.56
CA SER A 162 -26.92 22.00 -8.30
C SER A 162 -26.17 23.33 -8.44
N MET A 163 -26.64 24.36 -7.73
CA MET A 163 -25.93 25.65 -7.63
C MET A 163 -24.69 25.58 -6.72
N HIS A 164 -24.55 24.52 -5.92
CA HIS A 164 -23.38 24.27 -5.08
C HIS A 164 -22.56 23.12 -5.68
N PRO A 165 -21.29 23.37 -6.07
CA PRO A 165 -20.46 22.34 -6.66
C PRO A 165 -20.20 21.21 -5.64
N PRO A 166 -20.36 19.94 -6.04
CA PRO A 166 -20.02 18.83 -5.15
C PRO A 166 -18.53 18.80 -4.86
N LEU A 167 -18.18 18.59 -3.60
CA LEU A 167 -16.83 18.23 -3.23
C LEU A 167 -16.68 16.71 -3.34
N GLN A 168 -15.88 16.24 -4.29
CA GLN A 168 -15.44 14.85 -4.27
C GLN A 168 -14.44 14.68 -3.14
N LEU A 169 -14.73 13.78 -2.19
CA LEU A 169 -13.80 13.36 -1.17
C LEU A 169 -12.99 12.19 -1.74
N PRO A 170 -11.74 12.38 -2.18
CA PRO A 170 -10.91 11.27 -2.60
C PRO A 170 -10.66 10.36 -1.39
N LEU A 171 -11.16 9.12 -1.46
CA LEU A 171 -10.72 8.07 -0.55
C LEU A 171 -9.33 7.64 -1.02
N HIS A 172 -8.31 8.25 -0.44
CA HIS A 172 -6.93 7.83 -0.63
C HIS A 172 -6.70 6.48 0.08
N LEU A 173 -5.68 5.76 -0.35
CA LEU A 173 -5.19 4.61 0.42
C LEU A 173 -4.75 5.11 1.79
N LEU A 174 -5.11 4.37 2.83
CA LEU A 174 -4.67 4.68 4.19
C LEU A 174 -3.15 4.60 4.28
N ASP A 175 -2.55 5.55 4.98
CA ASP A 175 -1.12 5.44 5.30
C ASP A 175 -0.89 4.41 6.42
N ILE A 176 0.37 4.06 6.66
CA ILE A 176 0.70 3.06 7.65
C ILE A 176 0.30 3.48 9.07
N GLU A 177 0.35 4.77 9.39
CA GLU A 177 -0.01 5.25 10.72
C GLU A 177 -1.51 5.10 10.98
N ASP A 178 -2.33 5.44 10.00
CA ASP A 178 -3.78 5.28 10.06
C ASP A 178 -4.15 3.81 10.22
N MET A 179 -3.52 2.92 9.45
CA MET A 179 -3.76 1.49 9.58
C MET A 179 -3.39 1.00 10.99
N LEU A 180 -2.23 1.39 11.53
CA LEU A 180 -1.81 1.02 12.89
C LEU A 180 -2.75 1.59 13.97
N LYS A 181 -3.17 2.86 13.84
CA LYS A 181 -4.15 3.49 14.75
C LYS A 181 -5.48 2.73 14.75
N ILE A 182 -5.94 2.28 13.59
CA ILE A 182 -7.15 1.43 13.49
C ILE A 182 -6.96 0.13 14.27
N ALA A 183 -5.82 -0.57 14.09
CA ALA A 183 -5.55 -1.80 14.85
C ALA A 183 -5.58 -1.56 16.37
N CYS A 184 -4.96 -0.48 16.86
CA CYS A 184 -5.01 -0.10 18.27
C CYS A 184 -6.45 0.15 18.75
N ASN A 185 -7.25 0.87 17.96
CA ASN A 185 -8.65 1.17 18.28
C ASN A 185 -9.55 -0.08 18.27
N LEU A 186 -9.18 -1.11 17.51
CA LEU A 186 -9.84 -2.42 17.53
C LEU A 186 -9.43 -3.28 18.74
N GLY A 187 -8.52 -2.79 19.59
CA GLY A 187 -8.09 -3.46 20.81
C GLY A 187 -6.98 -4.49 20.60
N PHE A 188 -6.21 -4.36 19.51
CA PHE A 188 -5.07 -5.25 19.28
C PHE A 188 -3.94 -4.95 20.28
N ASP A 189 -3.15 -5.97 20.63
CA ASP A 189 -2.03 -5.80 21.56
C ASP A 189 -0.95 -4.87 20.98
N GLU A 190 -0.56 -3.83 21.73
CA GLU A 190 0.40 -2.84 21.25
C GLU A 190 1.79 -3.43 20.96
N ASN A 191 2.25 -4.41 21.73
CA ASN A 191 3.54 -5.06 21.44
C ASN A 191 3.47 -5.85 20.14
N PHE A 192 2.36 -6.55 19.90
CA PHE A 192 2.11 -7.21 18.63
C PHE A 192 2.10 -6.21 17.47
N ILE A 193 1.43 -5.07 17.59
CA ILE A 193 1.35 -4.06 16.53
C ILE A 193 2.72 -3.44 16.23
N TYR A 194 3.45 -2.99 17.26
CA TYR A 194 4.63 -2.15 17.06
C TYR A 194 5.96 -2.93 17.03
N ARG A 195 6.04 -4.09 17.69
CA ARG A 195 7.29 -4.88 17.76
C ARG A 195 7.30 -6.09 16.83
N ASN A 196 6.15 -6.51 16.28
CA ASN A 196 6.11 -7.61 15.33
C ASN A 196 6.41 -7.10 13.91
N ASN A 197 7.67 -7.25 13.46
CA ASN A 197 8.10 -6.85 12.13
C ASN A 197 7.30 -7.55 11.02
N LEU A 198 6.90 -8.81 11.23
CA LEU A 198 6.11 -9.56 10.24
C LEU A 198 4.71 -8.96 10.07
N PHE A 199 4.06 -8.57 11.17
CA PHE A 199 2.78 -7.86 11.14
C PHE A 199 2.91 -6.54 10.39
N ARG A 200 3.90 -5.71 10.76
CA ARG A 200 4.18 -4.41 10.14
C ARG A 200 4.51 -4.51 8.65
N ARG A 201 5.16 -5.60 8.24
CA ARG A 201 5.40 -5.91 6.83
C ARG A 201 4.10 -6.25 6.10
N MET A 202 3.26 -7.10 6.69
CA MET A 202 2.03 -7.55 6.04
C MET A 202 0.97 -6.47 5.91
N ILE A 203 0.79 -5.65 6.95
CA ILE A 203 -0.09 -4.47 6.88
C ILE A 203 0.43 -3.46 5.83
N SER A 204 1.75 -3.34 5.66
CA SER A 204 2.33 -2.56 4.58
C SER A 204 2.06 -3.17 3.20
N ASP A 205 2.13 -4.51 3.06
CA ASP A 205 1.78 -5.20 1.82
C ASP A 205 0.28 -5.03 1.45
N VAL A 206 -0.60 -4.93 2.45
CA VAL A 206 -2.04 -4.58 2.27
C VAL A 206 -2.20 -3.17 1.70
N GLY A 207 -1.28 -2.25 2.03
CA GLY A 207 -1.08 -0.98 1.32
C GLY A 207 -2.25 -0.01 1.39
N GLY A 208 -2.98 0.02 2.52
CA GLY A 208 -4.03 1.01 2.76
C GLY A 208 -5.36 0.76 2.05
N GLN A 209 -5.52 -0.39 1.39
CA GLN A 209 -6.80 -0.78 0.81
C GLN A 209 -7.78 -1.17 1.92
N VAL A 210 -8.78 -0.32 2.18
CA VAL A 210 -9.69 -0.44 3.32
C VAL A 210 -10.38 -1.81 3.39
N CYS A 211 -10.86 -2.33 2.26
CA CYS A 211 -11.56 -3.62 2.25
C CYS A 211 -10.62 -4.81 2.51
N ALA A 212 -9.37 -4.75 2.04
CA ALA A 212 -8.38 -5.77 2.41
C ALA A 212 -7.94 -5.65 3.86
N LEU A 213 -7.81 -4.43 4.38
CA LEU A 213 -7.43 -4.17 5.76
C LEU A 213 -8.49 -4.68 6.74
N GLU A 214 -9.77 -4.45 6.43
CA GLU A 214 -10.90 -4.98 7.20
C GLU A 214 -10.84 -6.50 7.32
N ILE A 215 -10.76 -7.21 6.19
CA ILE A 215 -10.65 -8.68 6.18
C ILE A 215 -9.40 -9.17 6.93
N PHE A 216 -8.27 -8.48 6.75
CA PHE A 216 -7.02 -8.81 7.43
C PHE A 216 -7.17 -8.71 8.94
N TYR A 217 -7.78 -7.63 9.44
CA TYR A 217 -8.03 -7.44 10.86
C TYR A 217 -9.09 -8.38 11.43
N ASP A 218 -10.15 -8.69 10.68
CA ASP A 218 -11.13 -9.67 11.11
C ASP A 218 -10.49 -11.04 11.35
N HIS A 219 -9.64 -11.50 10.42
CA HIS A 219 -8.91 -12.75 10.58
C HIS A 219 -7.98 -12.74 11.80
N ILE A 220 -7.26 -11.64 12.06
CA ILE A 220 -6.40 -11.52 13.26
C ILE A 220 -7.23 -11.51 14.53
N SER A 221 -8.34 -10.75 14.55
CA SER A 221 -9.26 -10.66 15.68
C SER A 221 -9.82 -12.04 16.02
N ASP A 222 -10.26 -12.81 15.02
CA ASP A 222 -10.74 -14.17 15.21
C ASP A 222 -9.65 -15.13 15.72
N ALA A 223 -8.43 -15.04 15.17
CA ALA A 223 -7.29 -15.83 15.65
C ALA A 223 -6.93 -15.50 17.12
N SER A 224 -6.97 -14.22 17.50
CA SER A 224 -6.66 -13.75 18.86
C SER A 224 -7.63 -14.26 19.93
N ARG A 225 -8.84 -14.71 19.55
CA ARG A 225 -9.80 -15.32 20.49
C ARG A 225 -9.39 -16.72 20.92
N THR A 226 -8.54 -17.39 20.14
CA THR A 226 -8.17 -18.80 20.34
C THR A 226 -6.68 -19.00 20.58
N HIS A 227 -5.84 -18.04 20.18
CA HIS A 227 -4.39 -18.09 20.29
C HIS A 227 -3.86 -16.86 21.04
N ARG A 228 -2.69 -16.99 21.67
CA ARG A 228 -1.96 -15.79 22.13
C ARG A 228 -1.48 -15.01 20.91
N TRP A 229 -1.35 -13.69 21.06
CA TRP A 229 -0.84 -12.80 20.01
C TRP A 229 0.49 -13.26 19.40
N ASP A 230 1.43 -13.74 20.22
CA ASP A 230 2.73 -14.25 19.77
C ASP A 230 2.65 -15.53 18.91
N ASP A 231 1.53 -16.26 19.02
CA ASP A 231 1.33 -17.57 18.38
C ASP A 231 0.47 -17.46 17.09
N ILE A 232 0.00 -16.26 16.73
CA ILE A 232 -0.82 -16.06 15.52
C ILE A 232 0.04 -16.25 14.27
N ASP A 233 -0.32 -17.22 13.41
CA ASP A 233 0.32 -17.43 12.11
C ASP A 233 -0.14 -16.38 11.09
N LEU A 234 0.54 -15.26 11.10
CA LEU A 234 0.33 -14.14 10.20
C LEU A 234 0.40 -14.49 8.70
N LEU A 235 1.12 -15.55 8.31
CA LEU A 235 1.19 -15.95 6.89
C LEU A 235 -0.06 -16.72 6.48
N ASP A 236 -0.59 -17.54 7.38
CA ASP A 236 -1.86 -18.21 7.17
C ASP A 236 -3.00 -17.19 7.06
N ILE A 237 -2.97 -16.14 7.88
CA ILE A 237 -3.84 -14.98 7.75
C ILE A 237 -3.72 -14.34 6.36
N MET A 238 -2.49 -14.09 5.88
CA MET A 238 -2.27 -13.51 4.54
C MET A 238 -2.73 -14.43 3.41
N LYS A 239 -2.53 -15.75 3.53
CA LYS A 239 -3.02 -16.73 2.55
C LYS A 239 -4.55 -16.74 2.50
N SER A 240 -5.19 -16.69 3.66
CA SER A 240 -6.65 -16.60 3.77
C SER A 240 -7.18 -15.31 3.14
N LEU A 241 -6.51 -14.18 3.41
CA LEU A 241 -6.81 -12.89 2.78
C LEU A 241 -6.69 -12.95 1.25
N GLU A 242 -5.61 -13.53 0.70
CA GLU A 242 -5.45 -13.69 -0.76
C GLU A 242 -6.59 -14.48 -1.42
N VAL A 243 -7.03 -15.55 -0.75
CA VAL A 243 -8.15 -16.38 -1.23
C VAL A 243 -9.43 -15.57 -1.27
N GLU A 244 -9.70 -14.79 -0.23
CA GLU A 244 -10.90 -13.97 -0.16
C GLU A 244 -10.90 -12.82 -1.17
N LEU A 245 -9.79 -12.09 -1.28
CA LEU A 245 -9.62 -11.04 -2.27
C LEU A 245 -9.73 -11.59 -3.70
N SER A 246 -9.22 -12.79 -3.96
CA SER A 246 -9.37 -13.46 -5.27
C SER A 246 -10.82 -13.77 -5.63
N LYS A 247 -11.72 -13.92 -4.65
CA LYS A 247 -13.16 -14.12 -4.87
C LYS A 247 -13.89 -12.79 -5.07
N ARG A 248 -13.47 -11.74 -4.35
CA ARG A 248 -14.13 -10.42 -4.36
C ARG A 248 -13.74 -9.58 -5.58
N TYR A 249 -12.50 -9.68 -6.04
CA TYR A 249 -11.97 -8.83 -7.11
C TYR A 249 -11.67 -9.63 -8.39
N PRO A 250 -11.92 -9.05 -9.57
CA PRO A 250 -11.73 -9.73 -10.87
C PRO A 250 -10.26 -9.77 -11.33
N PHE A 251 -9.30 -10.07 -10.45
CA PHE A 251 -7.87 -10.08 -10.80
C PHE A 251 -7.58 -10.90 -12.05
N ASN A 252 -8.14 -12.12 -12.14
CA ASN A 252 -7.94 -13.05 -13.24
C ASN A 252 -8.29 -12.45 -14.62
N LYS A 253 -9.27 -11.54 -14.67
CA LYS A 253 -9.69 -10.86 -15.91
C LYS A 253 -8.58 -10.00 -16.51
N TYR A 254 -7.71 -9.44 -15.66
CA TYR A 254 -6.74 -8.42 -16.04
C TYR A 254 -5.29 -8.91 -16.08
N VAL A 255 -5.04 -10.15 -15.66
CA VAL A 255 -3.70 -10.74 -15.53
C VAL A 255 -2.82 -10.58 -16.80
N ASN A 256 -3.40 -10.74 -18.00
CA ASN A 256 -2.62 -10.73 -19.24
C ASN A 256 -2.29 -9.32 -19.76
N MET A 257 -3.01 -8.30 -19.30
CA MET A 257 -2.88 -6.91 -19.78
C MET A 257 -2.30 -5.97 -18.72
N ILE A 258 -1.98 -6.47 -17.53
CA ILE A 258 -1.57 -5.64 -16.40
C ILE A 258 -0.14 -5.12 -16.54
N THR A 259 0.67 -5.69 -17.43
CA THR A 259 2.10 -5.35 -17.61
C THR A 259 2.34 -3.84 -17.77
N PRO A 260 1.66 -3.10 -18.67
CA PRO A 260 1.88 -1.66 -18.81
C PRO A 260 1.43 -0.88 -17.56
N VAL A 261 0.36 -1.34 -16.90
CA VAL A 261 -0.16 -0.74 -15.68
C VAL A 261 0.87 -0.84 -14.55
N LEU A 262 1.43 -2.05 -14.33
CA LEU A 262 2.46 -2.27 -13.32
C LEU A 262 3.75 -1.52 -13.65
N ALA A 263 4.15 -1.48 -14.92
CA ALA A 263 5.33 -0.75 -15.34
C ALA A 263 5.20 0.75 -15.09
N ASN A 264 4.07 1.37 -15.47
CA ASN A 264 3.81 2.78 -15.20
C ASN A 264 3.69 3.07 -13.70
N ALA A 265 3.09 2.17 -12.91
CA ALA A 265 3.00 2.32 -11.46
C ALA A 265 4.37 2.29 -10.78
N ILE A 266 5.20 1.29 -11.08
CA ILE A 266 6.53 1.13 -10.44
C ILE A 266 7.51 2.21 -10.90
N LEU A 267 7.44 2.63 -12.16
CA LEU A 267 8.28 3.72 -12.69
C LEU A 267 7.76 5.12 -12.30
N GLU A 268 6.65 5.21 -11.56
CA GLU A 268 6.00 6.47 -11.16
C GLU A 268 5.79 7.39 -12.38
N ARG A 269 5.22 6.83 -13.46
CA ARG A 269 4.89 7.55 -14.70
C ARG A 269 3.41 7.94 -14.69
N PRO A 270 3.07 9.22 -14.90
CA PRO A 270 1.68 9.64 -14.96
C PRO A 270 0.98 9.09 -16.21
N VAL A 271 -0.32 8.84 -16.07
CA VAL A 271 -1.19 8.32 -17.13
C VAL A 271 -2.46 9.15 -17.27
N ASN A 272 -3.12 9.05 -18.43
CA ASN A 272 -4.45 9.62 -18.62
C ASN A 272 -5.52 8.57 -18.23
N GLU A 273 -6.50 8.92 -17.39
CA GLU A 273 -7.48 7.95 -16.92
C GLU A 273 -8.35 7.34 -18.03
N ASP A 274 -8.56 8.07 -19.13
CA ASP A 274 -9.36 7.62 -20.28
C ASP A 274 -8.50 6.90 -21.34
N GLU A 275 -7.18 6.79 -21.14
CA GLU A 275 -6.29 6.05 -22.05
C GLU A 275 -6.70 4.58 -22.12
N THR A 276 -6.86 4.08 -23.35
CA THR A 276 -7.18 2.67 -23.60
C THR A 276 -5.91 1.84 -23.61
N LEU A 277 -5.82 0.88 -22.69
CA LEU A 277 -4.69 -0.03 -22.52
C LEU A 277 -4.77 -1.22 -23.45
N ASP A 278 -5.96 -1.80 -23.53
CA ASP A 278 -6.25 -3.00 -24.30
C ASP A 278 -7.76 -3.06 -24.61
N LYS A 279 -8.21 -4.14 -25.22
CA LYS A 279 -9.62 -4.46 -25.40
C LYS A 279 -9.93 -5.81 -24.76
N ASP A 280 -11.10 -5.92 -24.15
CA ASP A 280 -11.55 -7.21 -23.63
C ASP A 280 -11.97 -8.18 -24.74
N GLU A 281 -12.36 -9.40 -24.37
CA GLU A 281 -12.84 -10.43 -25.31
C GLU A 281 -14.08 -9.98 -26.12
N SER A 282 -14.83 -8.99 -25.61
CA SER A 282 -15.97 -8.37 -26.28
C SER A 282 -15.58 -7.11 -27.08
N ASN A 283 -14.28 -6.88 -27.27
CA ASN A 283 -13.70 -5.73 -27.97
C ASN A 283 -14.02 -4.36 -27.32
N GLN A 284 -14.42 -4.35 -26.05
CA GLN A 284 -14.64 -3.12 -25.29
C GLN A 284 -13.30 -2.57 -24.79
N PRO A 285 -13.11 -1.24 -24.85
CA PRO A 285 -11.86 -0.62 -24.41
C PRO A 285 -11.70 -0.77 -22.90
N ILE A 286 -10.52 -1.23 -22.49
CA ILE A 286 -10.11 -1.28 -21.08
C ILE A 286 -9.22 -0.08 -20.82
N SER A 287 -9.72 0.86 -20.01
CA SER A 287 -8.99 2.05 -19.60
C SER A 287 -8.58 2.01 -18.13
N TYR A 288 -7.68 2.91 -17.72
CA TYR A 288 -7.35 3.07 -16.30
C TYR A 288 -8.57 3.42 -15.44
N LYS A 289 -9.52 4.18 -15.98
CA LYS A 289 -10.82 4.46 -15.36
C LYS A 289 -11.64 3.21 -15.08
N LEU A 290 -11.66 2.26 -16.01
CA LEU A 290 -12.32 0.96 -15.80
C LEU A 290 -11.61 0.12 -14.73
N LEU A 291 -10.27 0.12 -14.72
CA LEU A 291 -9.51 -0.59 -13.69
C LEU A 291 -9.72 0.01 -12.30
N LYS A 292 -9.81 1.35 -12.20
CA LYS A 292 -10.17 2.08 -10.98
C LYS A 292 -11.56 1.70 -10.49
N SER A 293 -12.58 1.74 -11.36
CA SER A 293 -13.95 1.39 -10.97
C SER A 293 -14.12 -0.10 -10.62
N SER A 294 -13.24 -0.96 -11.14
CA SER A 294 -13.20 -2.40 -10.82
C SER A 294 -12.38 -2.72 -9.56
N GLY A 295 -11.82 -1.71 -8.88
CA GLY A 295 -11.02 -1.88 -7.66
C GLY A 295 -9.64 -2.50 -7.88
N ILE A 296 -9.13 -2.50 -9.11
CA ILE A 296 -7.82 -3.07 -9.46
C ILE A 296 -6.67 -2.10 -9.18
N LEU A 297 -6.94 -0.80 -9.20
CA LEU A 297 -5.98 0.25 -8.90
C LEU A 297 -6.66 1.48 -8.33
N THR A 298 -5.87 2.39 -7.76
CA THR A 298 -6.29 3.74 -7.40
C THR A 298 -5.52 4.74 -8.26
N LEU A 299 -6.17 5.86 -8.60
CA LEU A 299 -5.53 6.96 -9.33
C LEU A 299 -5.37 8.16 -8.40
N GLU A 300 -4.13 8.61 -8.22
CA GLU A 300 -3.74 9.78 -7.45
C GLU A 300 -3.45 10.94 -8.41
N PRO A 301 -4.07 12.11 -8.27
CA PRO A 301 -3.82 13.25 -9.14
C PRO A 301 -2.34 13.64 -9.20
N ALA A 302 -1.82 13.92 -10.40
CA ALA A 302 -0.47 14.41 -10.64
C ALA A 302 -0.52 15.78 -11.34
N ASN A 303 0.65 16.44 -11.47
CA ASN A 303 0.75 17.70 -12.24
C ASN A 303 0.23 17.55 -13.68
N THR A 304 0.47 16.39 -14.27
CA THR A 304 -0.06 15.99 -15.57
C THR A 304 -0.68 14.60 -15.42
N GLY A 305 -2.00 14.46 -15.58
CA GLY A 305 -2.68 13.16 -15.46
C GLY A 305 -2.72 12.60 -14.04
N PHE A 306 -2.49 11.30 -13.91
CA PHE A 306 -2.63 10.56 -12.65
C PHE A 306 -1.49 9.57 -12.43
N TYR A 307 -1.01 9.46 -11.20
CA TYR A 307 -0.19 8.33 -10.79
C TYR A 307 -1.06 7.12 -10.43
N ILE A 308 -0.54 5.93 -10.73
CA ILE A 308 -1.19 4.67 -10.41
C ILE A 308 -0.72 4.20 -9.03
N ARG A 309 -1.67 3.88 -8.15
CA ARG A 309 -1.42 3.31 -6.83
C ARG A 309 -1.99 1.90 -6.75
N ILE A 310 -1.12 0.95 -6.45
CA ILE A 310 -1.46 -0.47 -6.35
C ILE A 310 -0.73 -1.02 -5.12
N PRO A 311 -1.44 -1.59 -4.14
CA PRO A 311 -0.81 -2.27 -3.02
C PRO A 311 0.08 -3.43 -3.48
N TYR A 312 1.13 -3.72 -2.74
CA TYR A 312 2.01 -4.85 -3.05
C TYR A 312 1.23 -6.18 -3.16
N LEU A 313 0.25 -6.39 -2.25
CA LEU A 313 -0.64 -7.55 -2.28
C LEU A 313 -1.44 -7.68 -3.58
N TRP A 314 -1.85 -6.57 -4.19
CA TRP A 314 -2.56 -6.58 -5.48
C TRP A 314 -1.64 -7.06 -6.59
N ILE A 315 -0.39 -6.55 -6.63
CA ILE A 315 0.61 -6.98 -7.61
C ILE A 315 0.87 -8.48 -7.46
N ARG A 316 0.95 -8.96 -6.22
CA ARG A 316 1.08 -10.39 -5.93
C ARG A 316 -0.06 -11.21 -6.53
N LEU A 317 -1.31 -10.77 -6.35
CA LEU A 317 -2.49 -11.46 -6.89
C LEU A 317 -2.56 -11.42 -8.44
N LEU A 318 -2.03 -10.35 -9.04
CA LEU A 318 -1.99 -10.15 -10.49
C LEU A 318 -0.85 -10.92 -11.17
N VAL A 319 0.37 -10.85 -10.63
CA VAL A 319 1.56 -11.45 -11.24
C VAL A 319 1.64 -12.95 -11.01
N LYS A 320 1.26 -13.46 -9.82
CA LYS A 320 1.32 -14.92 -9.53
C LYS A 320 0.57 -15.77 -10.57
N LYS A 321 -0.46 -15.20 -11.19
CA LYS A 321 -1.33 -15.88 -12.15
C LYS A 321 -0.95 -15.59 -13.60
N ALA A 322 0.05 -14.75 -13.83
CA ALA A 322 0.39 -14.27 -15.17
C ALA A 322 1.09 -15.33 -16.01
N VAL A 323 0.53 -15.57 -17.20
CA VAL A 323 0.96 -16.62 -18.13
C VAL A 323 2.31 -16.26 -18.78
N ASN A 324 2.56 -14.98 -19.04
CA ASN A 324 3.78 -14.54 -19.71
C ASN A 324 4.97 -14.44 -18.74
N LYS A 325 5.71 -15.54 -18.62
CA LYS A 325 6.88 -15.62 -17.74
C LYS A 325 8.07 -14.76 -18.19
N SER A 326 8.16 -14.27 -19.44
CA SER A 326 9.40 -13.64 -19.94
C SER A 326 9.63 -12.24 -19.40
N ILE A 327 8.60 -11.37 -19.43
CA ILE A 327 8.65 -10.05 -18.79
C ILE A 327 8.56 -10.22 -17.26
N ASN A 328 7.79 -11.23 -16.83
CA ASN A 328 7.50 -11.41 -15.41
C ASN A 328 8.58 -12.14 -14.63
N LYS A 329 9.66 -12.64 -15.25
CA LYS A 329 10.69 -13.43 -14.55
C LYS A 329 11.28 -12.68 -13.35
N PHE A 330 11.52 -11.37 -13.50
CA PHE A 330 12.04 -10.54 -12.40
C PHE A 330 10.94 -10.10 -11.44
N TRP A 331 9.71 -9.86 -11.92
CA TRP A 331 8.58 -9.62 -11.02
C TRP A 331 8.31 -10.82 -10.11
N HIS A 332 8.32 -12.06 -10.61
CA HIS A 332 8.15 -13.25 -9.76
C HIS A 332 9.25 -13.34 -8.70
N GLY A 333 10.49 -12.99 -9.03
CA GLY A 333 11.61 -12.97 -8.08
C GLY A 333 11.59 -11.82 -7.07
N MET A 334 10.75 -10.80 -7.32
CA MET A 334 10.49 -9.67 -6.41
C MET A 334 9.14 -9.82 -5.69
N ILE A 335 8.34 -10.83 -6.07
CA ILE A 335 7.00 -11.16 -5.57
C ILE A 335 7.04 -12.51 -4.86
N ASP A 336 7.80 -12.55 -3.78
CA ASP A 336 7.88 -13.68 -2.89
C ASP A 336 7.44 -13.26 -1.47
N PRO A 337 6.35 -13.85 -0.94
CA PRO A 337 5.88 -13.58 0.41
C PRO A 337 6.74 -14.21 1.51
N ASP A 338 7.47 -15.26 1.16
CA ASP A 338 8.36 -15.98 2.05
C ASP A 338 9.79 -15.45 1.97
N GLU A 339 10.05 -14.46 1.10
CA GLU A 339 11.35 -13.80 1.03
C GLU A 339 11.69 -13.20 2.40
N PRO A 340 12.85 -13.56 2.95
CA PRO A 340 13.29 -13.04 4.23
C PRO A 340 13.92 -11.65 4.05
N PHE A 341 13.35 -10.66 4.75
CA PHE A 341 13.74 -9.25 4.67
C PHE A 341 14.83 -8.96 5.68
N TYR A 342 16.08 -9.16 5.28
CA TYR A 342 17.21 -8.86 6.14
C TYR A 342 18.28 -8.11 5.37
N TRP A 343 19.05 -7.30 6.09
CA TRP A 343 20.15 -6.51 5.53
C TRP A 343 21.12 -7.33 4.67
N GLN A 344 21.34 -8.60 5.01
CA GLN A 344 22.22 -9.51 4.26
C GLN A 344 21.75 -9.72 2.80
N ASN A 345 20.45 -9.54 2.52
CA ASN A 345 19.86 -9.67 1.19
C ASN A 345 19.70 -8.32 0.47
N TRP A 346 20.10 -7.22 1.08
CA TRP A 346 19.89 -5.86 0.57
C TRP A 346 20.47 -5.63 -0.83
N GLU A 347 21.72 -6.02 -1.07
CA GLU A 347 22.36 -5.89 -2.38
C GLU A 347 21.66 -6.75 -3.45
N THR A 348 21.23 -7.94 -3.05
CA THR A 348 20.50 -8.86 -3.94
C THR A 348 19.16 -8.25 -4.34
N PHE A 349 18.44 -7.65 -3.40
CA PHE A 349 17.20 -6.93 -3.66
C PHE A 349 17.42 -5.76 -4.64
N ASN A 350 18.46 -4.96 -4.43
CA ASN A 350 18.81 -3.85 -5.31
C ASN A 350 19.14 -4.29 -6.75
N VAL A 351 19.96 -5.33 -6.91
CA VAL A 351 20.28 -5.90 -8.23
C VAL A 351 19.02 -6.42 -8.93
N LYS A 352 18.13 -7.10 -8.20
CA LYS A 352 16.83 -7.54 -8.73
C LYS A 352 15.94 -6.37 -9.14
N PHE A 353 15.88 -5.32 -8.32
CA PHE A 353 15.09 -4.13 -8.61
C PHE A 353 15.63 -3.38 -9.85
N TRP A 354 16.95 -3.26 -9.98
CA TRP A 354 17.58 -2.66 -11.16
C TRP A 354 17.29 -3.45 -12.44
N ALA A 355 17.36 -4.79 -12.37
CA ALA A 355 16.98 -5.65 -13.49
C ALA A 355 15.50 -5.51 -13.86
N LEU A 356 14.65 -5.42 -12.84
CA LEU A 356 13.24 -5.17 -13.04
C LEU A 356 13.03 -3.84 -13.80
N ARG A 357 13.65 -2.74 -13.34
CA ARG A 357 13.51 -1.41 -13.93
C ARG A 357 13.81 -1.38 -15.43
N TYR A 358 14.87 -2.05 -15.88
CA TYR A 358 15.14 -2.24 -17.31
C TYR A 358 14.02 -2.95 -18.05
N CYS A 359 13.55 -4.06 -17.49
CA CYS A 359 12.47 -4.83 -18.09
C CYS A 359 11.17 -4.02 -18.16
N LEU A 360 10.91 -3.12 -17.22
CA LEU A 360 9.74 -2.23 -17.25
C LEU A 360 9.78 -1.27 -18.44
N PHE A 361 10.90 -0.57 -18.65
CA PHE A 361 11.05 0.32 -19.81
C PHE A 361 10.96 -0.46 -21.13
N SER A 362 11.60 -1.63 -21.20
CA SER A 362 11.52 -2.52 -22.36
C SER A 362 10.07 -2.98 -22.62
N ALA A 363 9.32 -3.32 -21.57
CA ALA A 363 7.92 -3.75 -21.66
C ALA A 363 6.97 -2.63 -22.11
N LEU A 364 7.30 -1.37 -21.83
CA LEU A 364 6.61 -0.19 -22.35
C LEU A 364 7.03 0.17 -23.79
N GLY A 365 7.93 -0.59 -24.40
CA GLY A 365 8.38 -0.40 -25.79
C GLY A 365 9.47 0.65 -25.98
N PHE A 366 10.09 1.14 -24.90
CA PHE A 366 11.22 2.05 -25.01
C PHE A 366 12.46 1.33 -25.57
N LYS A 367 13.07 1.93 -26.59
CA LYS A 367 14.39 1.52 -27.11
C LYS A 367 15.51 2.37 -26.56
N GLN A 368 15.22 3.61 -26.22
CA GLN A 368 16.12 4.57 -25.60
C GLN A 368 15.36 5.42 -24.59
N ILE A 369 16.03 5.83 -23.52
CA ILE A 369 15.52 6.81 -22.54
C ILE A 369 16.67 7.72 -22.10
N GLU A 370 16.34 8.89 -21.58
CA GLU A 370 17.34 9.75 -20.92
C GLU A 370 17.85 9.08 -19.64
N LEU A 371 19.14 9.19 -19.38
CA LEU A 371 19.79 8.57 -18.22
C LEU A 371 19.16 9.02 -16.89
N LYS A 372 18.70 10.27 -16.79
CA LYS A 372 17.99 10.79 -15.61
C LYS A 372 16.67 10.08 -15.33
N GLU A 373 15.97 9.58 -16.36
CA GLU A 373 14.74 8.80 -16.19
C GLU A 373 15.07 7.40 -15.68
N LEU A 374 16.14 6.80 -16.21
CA LEU A 374 16.65 5.51 -15.73
C LEU A 374 17.10 5.60 -14.27
N LEU A 375 17.77 6.69 -13.89
CA LEU A 375 18.31 6.96 -12.55
C LEU A 375 17.36 7.75 -11.65
N LYS A 376 16.09 7.97 -12.03
CA LYS A 376 15.15 8.75 -11.21
C LYS A 376 15.08 8.20 -9.78
N GLY A 377 15.34 9.09 -8.82
CA GLY A 377 15.41 8.80 -7.37
C GLY A 377 16.78 8.32 -6.86
N ALA A 378 17.75 8.06 -7.75
CA ALA A 378 19.11 7.71 -7.37
C ALA A 378 19.98 8.96 -7.24
N HIS A 379 20.95 8.88 -6.33
CA HIS A 379 22.05 9.84 -6.25
C HIS A 379 23.17 9.39 -7.20
N TYR A 380 23.82 10.35 -7.85
CA TYR A 380 24.87 10.10 -8.83
C TYR A 380 25.93 11.20 -8.78
N SER A 381 27.13 10.90 -9.29
CA SER A 381 28.24 11.84 -9.34
C SER A 381 27.95 13.06 -10.22
N ASP A 382 28.43 14.24 -9.83
CA ASP A 382 28.25 15.51 -10.56
C ASP A 382 28.71 15.49 -12.02
N ASN A 383 29.69 14.65 -12.33
CA ASN A 383 30.29 14.55 -13.66
C ASN A 383 29.47 13.69 -14.64
N LEU A 384 28.33 13.15 -14.21
CA LEU A 384 27.48 12.28 -15.03
C LEU A 384 26.54 13.11 -15.92
N ASP A 385 26.65 12.96 -17.25
CA ASP A 385 25.69 13.57 -18.18
C ASP A 385 24.36 12.80 -18.16
N VAL A 386 23.47 13.21 -17.26
CA VAL A 386 22.17 12.57 -17.05
C VAL A 386 21.16 12.85 -18.17
N ASN A 387 21.44 13.79 -19.08
CA ASN A 387 20.57 14.03 -20.24
C ASN A 387 20.93 13.15 -21.44
N ALA A 388 21.98 12.33 -21.34
CA ALA A 388 22.37 11.44 -22.41
C ALA A 388 21.33 10.31 -22.60
N ASN A 389 21.13 9.89 -23.86
CA ASN A 389 20.23 8.79 -24.19
C ASN A 389 20.93 7.44 -24.02
N VAL A 390 20.30 6.57 -23.24
CA VAL A 390 20.73 5.22 -22.92
C VAL A 390 19.87 4.21 -23.69
N ASP A 391 20.50 3.23 -24.32
CA ASP A 391 19.81 2.12 -24.97
C ASP A 391 19.19 1.18 -23.93
N ILE A 392 17.91 0.87 -24.12
CA ILE A 392 17.18 -0.10 -23.31
C ILE A 392 17.30 -1.49 -23.95
N PRO A 393 17.89 -2.48 -23.26
CA PRO A 393 17.97 -3.84 -23.76
C PRO A 393 16.58 -4.49 -23.85
N ASP A 394 16.46 -5.53 -24.69
CA ASP A 394 15.27 -6.38 -24.70
C ASP A 394 15.14 -7.09 -23.33
N HIS A 395 13.95 -7.06 -22.72
CA HIS A 395 13.70 -7.70 -21.42
C HIS A 395 14.11 -9.18 -21.36
N LYS A 396 14.12 -9.90 -22.50
CA LYS A 396 14.56 -11.28 -22.59
C LYS A 396 16.07 -11.42 -22.39
N SER A 397 16.87 -10.45 -22.83
CA SER A 397 18.32 -10.46 -22.70
C SER A 397 18.83 -9.97 -21.35
N VAL A 398 18.00 -9.27 -20.58
CA VAL A 398 18.36 -8.82 -19.22
C VAL A 398 18.63 -10.04 -18.33
N SER A 399 19.74 -10.03 -17.60
CA SER A 399 20.17 -11.10 -16.69
C SER A 399 20.92 -10.57 -15.48
N MET A 400 20.81 -11.28 -14.36
CA MET A 400 21.50 -10.96 -13.11
C MET A 400 22.61 -11.97 -12.86
N HIS A 401 23.75 -11.51 -12.34
CA HIS A 401 24.91 -12.34 -12.03
C HIS A 401 25.43 -12.01 -10.63
N PHE A 402 25.76 -13.03 -9.84
CA PHE A 402 26.25 -12.88 -8.47
C PHE A 402 27.69 -13.35 -8.42
N LEU A 403 28.62 -12.41 -8.42
CA LEU A 403 30.03 -12.73 -8.52
C LEU A 403 30.57 -13.21 -7.17
N VAL A 404 31.44 -14.21 -7.22
CA VAL A 404 32.21 -14.67 -6.05
C VAL A 404 33.46 -13.81 -5.88
N ASN A 405 34.11 -13.44 -6.99
CA ASN A 405 35.32 -12.63 -6.99
C ASN A 405 34.97 -11.16 -7.20
N GLN A 406 35.71 -10.26 -6.54
CA GLN A 406 35.58 -8.83 -6.75
C GLN A 406 35.90 -8.41 -8.20
N PHE A 407 35.18 -7.41 -8.68
CA PHE A 407 35.41 -6.71 -9.93
C PHE A 407 35.45 -5.19 -9.68
N PRO A 408 36.45 -4.46 -10.19
CA PRO A 408 37.63 -4.96 -10.88
C PRO A 408 38.51 -5.83 -9.95
N PRO A 409 39.33 -6.75 -10.51
CA PRO A 409 40.30 -7.50 -9.73
C PRO A 409 41.28 -6.57 -9.01
N SER A 410 41.79 -6.98 -7.84
CA SER A 410 42.73 -6.20 -7.01
C SER A 410 44.13 -5.98 -7.64
N ASP A 411 44.29 -6.23 -8.94
CA ASP A 411 45.56 -6.07 -9.66
C ASP A 411 45.75 -4.59 -10.05
N ALA A 412 46.82 -3.98 -9.54
CA ALA A 412 47.16 -2.58 -9.80
C ALA A 412 47.40 -2.26 -11.29
N ASN A 413 47.63 -3.27 -12.14
CA ASN A 413 47.78 -3.11 -13.59
C ASN A 413 46.50 -3.40 -14.37
N TYR A 414 45.38 -3.66 -13.69
CA TYR A 414 44.12 -3.95 -14.36
C TYR A 414 43.58 -2.71 -15.08
N ASN A 415 43.48 -2.80 -16.40
CA ASN A 415 42.84 -1.81 -17.24
C ASN A 415 41.66 -2.44 -17.98
N MET A 416 40.45 -1.98 -17.64
CA MET A 416 39.19 -2.48 -18.19
C MET A 416 39.07 -2.29 -19.72
N LEU A 417 39.65 -1.21 -20.28
CA LEU A 417 39.62 -0.93 -21.72
C LEU A 417 40.49 -1.89 -22.52
N ASN A 418 41.54 -2.46 -21.90
CA ASN A 418 42.49 -3.37 -22.57
C ASN A 418 42.14 -4.86 -22.39
N THR A 419 41.14 -5.18 -21.57
CA THR A 419 40.76 -6.55 -21.18
C THR A 419 39.35 -6.94 -21.63
N GLU A 420 38.76 -6.18 -22.55
CA GLU A 420 37.42 -6.43 -23.13
C GLU A 420 37.29 -7.88 -23.62
N GLY A 421 36.28 -8.61 -23.10
CA GLY A 421 35.99 -9.99 -23.47
C GLY A 421 36.96 -11.05 -22.93
N LYS A 422 37.95 -10.66 -22.12
CA LYS A 422 38.96 -11.58 -21.51
C LYS A 422 38.89 -11.69 -20.00
N THR A 423 38.06 -10.87 -19.34
CA THR A 423 37.93 -10.93 -17.87
C THR A 423 37.05 -12.11 -17.49
N LEU A 424 37.67 -13.13 -16.89
CA LEU A 424 37.03 -14.34 -16.38
C LEU A 424 36.70 -14.14 -14.90
N LEU A 425 35.42 -14.14 -14.57
CA LEU A 425 34.91 -14.06 -13.19
C LEU A 425 34.27 -15.40 -12.82
N THR A 426 34.11 -15.66 -11.52
CA THR A 426 33.39 -16.84 -11.05
C THR A 426 32.02 -16.45 -10.52
N VAL A 427 30.97 -17.05 -11.06
CA VAL A 427 29.57 -16.96 -10.59
C VAL A 427 29.17 -18.36 -10.14
N GLU A 428 28.90 -18.56 -8.86
CA GLU A 428 28.51 -19.86 -8.30
C GLU A 428 29.46 -21.02 -8.72
N GLY A 429 30.78 -20.74 -8.80
CA GLY A 429 31.80 -21.71 -9.21
C GLY A 429 31.92 -21.94 -10.72
N LYS A 430 31.20 -21.20 -11.57
CA LYS A 430 31.31 -21.24 -13.03
C LYS A 430 31.99 -20.01 -13.59
N ILE A 431 32.70 -20.18 -14.69
CA ILE A 431 33.36 -19.09 -15.42
C ILE A 431 32.30 -18.20 -16.10
N PHE A 432 32.41 -16.90 -15.87
CA PHE A 432 31.56 -15.85 -16.42
C PHE A 432 32.42 -14.79 -17.14
N ASN A 433 32.08 -14.50 -18.40
CA ASN A 433 32.77 -13.50 -19.21
C ASN A 433 31.99 -12.20 -19.24
N ILE A 434 32.72 -11.11 -19.07
CA ILE A 434 32.16 -9.76 -19.15
C ILE A 434 32.78 -8.96 -20.31
N SER A 435 31.91 -8.22 -21.00
CA SER A 435 32.24 -7.37 -22.14
C SER A 435 31.65 -5.98 -21.92
N LEU A 436 32.35 -4.95 -22.39
CA LEU A 436 31.86 -3.56 -22.37
C LEU A 436 30.53 -3.41 -23.12
N LYS A 437 30.23 -4.32 -24.06
CA LYS A 437 29.00 -4.32 -24.87
C LYS A 437 27.83 -5.05 -24.22
N ASP A 438 28.01 -5.59 -23.02
CA ASP A 438 26.99 -6.40 -22.32
C ASP A 438 25.88 -5.53 -21.70
N ASN A 439 25.14 -4.80 -22.54
CA ASN A 439 23.97 -4.06 -22.10
C ASN A 439 22.89 -5.01 -21.55
N GLY A 440 22.50 -4.82 -20.29
CA GLY A 440 21.50 -5.66 -19.61
C GLY A 440 22.05 -6.83 -18.78
N LYS A 441 23.38 -6.98 -18.65
CA LYS A 441 23.96 -7.82 -17.59
C LYS A 441 24.19 -6.98 -16.34
N ILE A 442 23.55 -7.37 -15.25
CA ILE A 442 23.60 -6.64 -13.98
C ILE A 442 24.25 -7.54 -12.96
N CYS A 443 25.31 -7.05 -12.33
CA CYS A 443 26.16 -7.85 -11.47
C CYS A 443 26.08 -7.36 -10.03
N LYS A 444 25.83 -8.28 -9.10
CA LYS A 444 26.25 -8.12 -7.71
C LYS A 444 27.75 -8.44 -7.65
N ASN A 445 28.51 -7.56 -6.99
CA ASN A 445 29.94 -7.72 -6.90
C ASN A 445 30.36 -8.80 -5.89
N GLY A 446 31.59 -9.28 -6.04
CA GLY A 446 32.18 -10.20 -5.07
C GLY A 446 32.68 -9.49 -3.81
N GLU A 447 32.86 -10.27 -2.75
CA GLU A 447 33.33 -9.77 -1.47
C GLU A 447 34.70 -9.09 -1.59
N GLY A 448 34.88 -7.96 -0.90
CA GLY A 448 36.12 -7.16 -0.92
C GLY A 448 36.20 -6.11 -2.03
N ALA A 449 35.21 -6.06 -2.94
CA ALA A 449 35.10 -4.99 -3.90
C ALA A 449 34.78 -3.64 -3.23
N ASP A 450 35.23 -2.55 -3.86
CA ASP A 450 34.93 -1.18 -3.42
C ASP A 450 33.46 -0.79 -3.68
N GLU A 451 32.79 -1.46 -4.62
CA GLU A 451 31.41 -1.18 -5.06
C GLU A 451 30.54 -2.45 -4.92
N ASP A 452 29.29 -2.30 -4.47
CA ASP A 452 28.39 -3.43 -4.18
C ASP A 452 27.84 -4.12 -5.44
N GLY A 453 27.73 -3.39 -6.56
CA GLY A 453 27.27 -3.94 -7.83
C GLY A 453 27.62 -3.04 -9.01
N PHE A 454 27.35 -3.51 -10.23
CA PHE A 454 27.61 -2.73 -11.44
C PHE A 454 26.88 -3.26 -12.68
N CYS A 455 26.85 -2.45 -13.74
CA CYS A 455 26.45 -2.86 -15.10
C CYS A 455 27.13 -1.99 -16.18
N PHE A 456 26.97 -2.38 -17.45
CA PHE A 456 27.36 -1.56 -18.59
C PHE A 456 26.13 -0.98 -19.29
N LEU A 457 26.12 0.33 -19.47
CA LEU A 457 25.15 1.07 -20.27
C LEU A 457 25.69 1.29 -21.67
N ILE A 458 24.81 1.40 -22.67
CA ILE A 458 25.20 1.93 -23.99
C ILE A 458 24.57 3.30 -24.14
N ILE A 459 25.41 4.32 -24.23
CA ILE A 459 25.01 5.72 -24.32
C ILE A 459 25.50 6.28 -25.64
N ASN A 460 24.57 6.70 -26.50
CA ASN A 460 24.87 7.19 -27.85
C ASN A 460 25.80 6.23 -28.63
N GLY A 461 25.60 4.91 -28.48
CA GLY A 461 26.40 3.86 -29.11
C GLY A 461 27.76 3.56 -28.47
N LYS A 462 28.09 4.18 -27.32
CA LYS A 462 29.34 3.96 -26.59
C LYS A 462 29.07 3.31 -25.22
N PRO A 463 29.89 2.34 -24.80
CA PRO A 463 29.73 1.73 -23.48
C PRO A 463 30.14 2.68 -22.36
N MET A 464 29.34 2.71 -21.30
CA MET A 464 29.61 3.39 -20.04
C MET A 464 29.52 2.38 -18.90
N PHE A 465 30.49 2.39 -18.01
CA PHE A 465 30.46 1.60 -16.78
C PHE A 465 29.65 2.36 -15.72
N LEU A 466 28.68 1.69 -15.12
CA LEU A 466 27.88 2.21 -14.02
C LEU A 466 28.08 1.29 -12.80
N SER A 467 28.71 1.79 -11.75
CA SER A 467 28.79 1.12 -10.44
C SER A 467 27.64 1.54 -9.53
N PHE A 468 27.34 0.68 -8.55
CA PHE A 468 26.30 0.88 -7.56
C PHE A 468 26.91 0.77 -6.17
N GLN A 469 26.69 1.80 -5.36
CA GLN A 469 26.84 1.74 -3.92
C GLN A 469 25.46 1.58 -3.29
N MET A 470 25.25 0.48 -2.57
CA MET A 470 23.96 0.07 -2.03
C MET A 470 23.94 0.11 -0.50
N LYS A 471 25.04 -0.25 0.17
CA LYS A 471 25.15 -0.31 1.63
C LYS A 471 25.57 1.02 2.25
N TRP A 472 25.01 1.31 3.43
CA TRP A 472 25.47 2.34 4.38
C TRP A 472 26.57 1.74 5.28
N ARG A 473 27.64 2.48 5.60
CA ARG A 473 28.83 1.95 6.30
C ARG A 473 29.04 2.55 7.70
N GLU A 474 29.31 1.72 8.73
CA GLU A 474 30.09 2.01 9.98
C GLU A 474 30.24 0.75 10.89
N GLN A 475 31.14 0.54 11.87
CA GLN A 475 32.05 1.41 12.66
C GLN A 475 33.41 0.71 13.02
N TYR A 476 33.68 -0.55 12.60
CA TYR A 476 34.81 -1.35 13.18
C TYR A 476 35.68 -2.20 12.22
N SER A 477 35.82 -1.87 10.92
CA SER A 477 36.75 -2.64 10.04
C SER A 477 37.96 -1.84 9.55
N THR A 478 39.14 -2.42 9.77
CA THR A 478 40.49 -1.90 9.50
C THR A 478 41.03 -2.33 8.12
N LYS A 479 40.57 -1.65 7.06
CA LYS A 479 41.20 -1.47 5.73
C LYS A 479 40.99 -2.54 4.63
N PRO A 480 41.13 -2.20 3.33
CA PRO A 480 41.60 -0.91 2.79
C PRO A 480 40.54 -0.16 1.97
N SER A 481 40.52 1.17 2.09
CA SER A 481 39.76 2.05 1.19
C SER A 481 40.73 2.81 0.30
N LYS A 482 40.37 3.01 -0.97
CA LYS A 482 40.68 4.26 -1.68
C LYS A 482 39.61 4.54 -2.75
N ILE A 483 38.54 5.20 -2.32
CA ILE A 483 37.48 5.77 -3.17
C ILE A 483 37.65 7.31 -3.17
N ASP A 484 37.47 7.93 -4.35
CA ASP A 484 37.58 9.36 -4.65
C ASP A 484 36.96 9.68 -6.04
N ASP A 485 36.44 10.86 -6.40
CA ASP A 485 36.46 12.20 -5.78
C ASP A 485 35.75 12.28 -4.42
N GLN A 486 36.44 12.91 -3.48
CA GLN A 486 37.12 12.13 -2.46
C GLN A 486 36.23 11.39 -1.44
N LEU A 487 36.03 10.11 -1.71
CA LEU A 487 35.21 9.10 -1.07
C LEU A 487 33.69 9.23 -1.22
N ILE A 488 33.21 9.83 -2.32
CA ILE A 488 31.79 10.22 -2.53
C ILE A 488 31.36 11.08 -1.34
N LYS A 489 31.89 12.29 -1.33
CA LYS A 489 32.96 12.58 -0.37
C LYS A 489 32.55 12.45 1.09
N GLU A 490 32.87 11.29 1.65
CA GLU A 490 32.64 10.92 3.04
C GLU A 490 31.17 10.69 3.33
N GLU A 491 30.57 9.78 2.56
CA GLU A 491 29.15 9.44 2.70
C GLU A 491 28.33 10.75 2.67
N TYR A 492 28.78 11.71 1.81
CA TYR A 492 28.89 13.17 2.05
C TYR A 492 27.96 13.68 3.12
N GLU A 493 28.45 13.42 4.33
CA GLU A 493 27.97 13.97 5.57
C GLU A 493 26.60 13.40 5.97
N LYS A 494 26.49 12.07 5.85
CA LYS A 494 25.82 11.15 6.77
C LYS A 494 24.56 11.73 7.40
N SER A 495 23.42 11.67 6.72
CA SER A 495 22.13 11.65 7.41
C SER A 495 21.86 12.76 8.45
N GLU A 496 22.42 13.97 8.32
CA GLU A 496 22.08 15.17 9.11
C GLU A 496 20.87 15.87 8.45
N GLU A 497 19.63 15.94 8.92
CA GLU A 497 18.96 15.57 10.17
C GLU A 497 17.56 15.00 9.79
N ASP A 498 17.29 13.73 10.14
CA ASP A 498 16.05 12.96 9.90
C ASP A 498 15.63 12.78 8.43
N TRP A 499 15.54 11.51 7.99
CA TRP A 499 14.35 10.91 7.34
C TRP A 499 14.75 9.57 6.69
N PHE A 500 14.41 8.46 7.37
CA PHE A 500 14.47 7.08 6.84
C PHE A 500 13.50 6.85 5.64
N GLY A 501 12.77 7.88 5.18
CA GLY A 501 11.53 7.75 4.41
C GLY A 501 11.56 8.22 2.95
N ASP A 502 12.18 9.36 2.62
CA ASP A 502 11.79 10.10 1.41
C ASP A 502 12.44 9.59 0.10
N ASN A 503 13.74 9.30 0.08
CA ASN A 503 14.39 8.82 -1.16
C ASN A 503 13.98 7.39 -1.56
N PHE A 504 13.46 6.58 -0.63
CA PHE A 504 12.99 5.24 -0.95
C PHE A 504 11.79 5.27 -1.89
N ASN A 505 10.85 6.19 -1.68
CA ASN A 505 9.69 6.34 -2.54
C ASN A 505 10.10 6.82 -3.95
N ASP A 506 11.08 7.72 -4.04
CA ASP A 506 11.53 8.27 -5.32
C ASP A 506 12.24 7.23 -6.19
N PHE A 507 13.09 6.38 -5.58
CA PHE A 507 13.82 5.36 -6.32
C PHE A 507 13.02 4.07 -6.54
N TYR A 508 12.38 3.54 -5.49
CA TYR A 508 11.69 2.25 -5.55
C TYR A 508 10.22 2.36 -5.95
N GLY A 509 9.67 3.58 -6.00
CA GLY A 509 8.24 3.84 -6.13
C GLY A 509 7.48 3.46 -4.86
N LYS A 510 6.21 3.89 -4.76
CA LYS A 510 5.37 3.60 -3.58
C LYS A 510 5.11 2.10 -3.34
N ILE A 511 5.37 1.26 -4.33
CA ILE A 511 5.13 -0.19 -4.28
C ILE A 511 6.22 -0.94 -3.53
N TYR A 512 7.50 -0.63 -3.81
CA TYR A 512 8.64 -1.37 -3.27
C TYR A 512 9.38 -0.61 -2.17
N SER A 513 9.08 0.67 -1.94
CA SER A 513 9.73 1.48 -0.93
C SER A 513 9.63 0.90 0.47
N SER A 514 8.45 0.44 0.89
CA SER A 514 8.29 -0.16 2.22
C SER A 514 9.07 -1.47 2.36
N ARG A 515 9.05 -2.32 1.33
CA ARG A 515 9.84 -3.55 1.27
C ARG A 515 11.34 -3.25 1.35
N ALA A 516 11.79 -2.24 0.63
CA ALA A 516 13.17 -1.78 0.68
C ALA A 516 13.54 -1.26 2.08
N GLN A 517 12.67 -0.50 2.74
CA GLN A 517 12.86 -0.06 4.13
C GLN A 517 12.96 -1.25 5.10
N PHE A 518 12.14 -2.30 4.94
CA PHE A 518 12.25 -3.51 5.78
C PHE A 518 13.59 -4.24 5.57
N PHE A 519 14.08 -4.36 4.33
CA PHE A 519 15.41 -4.91 4.09
C PHE A 519 16.51 -4.07 4.74
N ALA A 520 16.37 -2.74 4.69
CA ALA A 520 17.36 -1.81 5.25
C ALA A 520 17.34 -1.76 6.79
N ALA A 521 16.19 -1.94 7.43
CA ALA A 521 16.02 -1.75 8.87
C ALA A 521 16.24 -3.03 9.70
N GLN A 522 16.15 -4.22 9.09
CA GLN A 522 16.20 -5.48 9.83
C GLN A 522 17.61 -6.10 9.81
N ASP A 523 18.41 -5.71 10.81
CA ASP A 523 19.81 -6.16 10.95
C ASP A 523 19.96 -7.55 11.57
N LYS A 524 18.99 -7.96 12.40
CA LYS A 524 19.06 -9.19 13.19
C LYS A 524 17.84 -10.08 12.99
N VAL A 525 18.11 -11.39 13.02
CA VAL A 525 17.12 -12.45 12.89
C VAL A 525 16.73 -12.93 14.29
N PRO A 526 15.45 -12.86 14.68
CA PRO A 526 14.99 -13.34 15.99
C PRO A 526 15.01 -14.86 16.03
N ILE A 527 16.10 -15.46 16.51
CA ILE A 527 16.41 -16.90 16.37
C ILE A 527 15.32 -17.81 16.94
N ASN A 528 14.61 -17.33 17.96
CA ASN A 528 13.55 -18.05 18.66
C ASN A 528 12.22 -18.11 17.92
N THR A 529 11.97 -17.17 17.01
CA THR A 529 10.70 -17.07 16.28
C THR A 529 10.88 -17.20 14.78
N ALA A 530 12.05 -16.86 14.25
CA ALA A 530 12.40 -16.87 12.83
C ALA A 530 12.10 -18.21 12.16
N ARG A 531 11.41 -18.16 11.02
CA ARG A 531 11.04 -19.34 10.23
C ARG A 531 12.25 -19.91 9.50
N PHE A 532 12.04 -21.08 8.90
CA PHE A 532 13.06 -21.74 8.09
C PHE A 532 13.70 -20.82 7.04
N CYS A 533 12.91 -20.11 6.23
CA CYS A 533 13.44 -19.20 5.21
C CYS A 533 14.22 -18.02 5.80
N GLU A 534 13.78 -17.49 6.95
CA GLU A 534 14.40 -16.38 7.66
C GLU A 534 15.75 -16.79 8.27
N LEU A 535 15.81 -17.98 8.86
CA LEU A 535 17.04 -18.57 9.36
C LEU A 535 18.07 -18.79 8.23
N ARG A 536 17.62 -19.12 7.01
CA ARG A 536 18.54 -19.25 5.86
C ARG A 536 19.11 -17.92 5.37
N ALA A 537 18.56 -16.78 5.78
CA ALA A 537 19.15 -15.47 5.47
C ALA A 537 20.38 -15.18 6.32
N ILE A 538 20.55 -15.89 7.45
CA ILE A 538 21.73 -15.76 8.29
C ILE A 538 22.95 -16.28 7.52
N TYR A 539 23.98 -15.45 7.45
CA TYR A 539 25.23 -15.79 6.77
C TYR A 539 25.76 -17.17 7.20
N ARG A 540 26.10 -18.04 6.24
CA ARG A 540 26.60 -19.42 6.46
C ARG A 540 25.67 -20.36 7.26
N VAL A 541 24.43 -19.99 7.51
CA VAL A 541 23.43 -20.90 8.08
C VAL A 541 22.74 -21.63 6.93
N GLU A 542 23.27 -22.80 6.62
CA GLU A 542 22.75 -23.65 5.55
C GLU A 542 21.49 -24.42 5.96
N GLU A 543 20.87 -25.07 4.99
CA GLU A 543 19.64 -25.86 5.14
C GLU A 543 19.69 -26.85 6.33
N LYS A 544 20.82 -27.55 6.49
CA LYS A 544 21.00 -28.53 7.57
C LYS A 544 20.99 -27.88 8.96
N ILE A 545 21.67 -26.75 9.12
CA ILE A 545 21.72 -26.02 10.39
C ILE A 545 20.33 -25.46 10.69
N THR A 546 19.66 -24.93 9.67
CA THR A 546 18.30 -24.42 9.76
C THR A 546 17.32 -25.49 10.25
N ASN A 547 17.31 -26.66 9.62
CA ASN A 547 16.48 -27.80 10.05
C ASN A 547 16.76 -28.17 11.52
N THR A 548 18.03 -28.17 11.93
CA THR A 548 18.40 -28.48 13.33
C THR A 548 17.82 -27.44 14.30
N ILE A 549 17.81 -26.15 13.95
CA ILE A 549 17.24 -25.10 14.79
C ILE A 549 15.72 -25.27 14.94
N VAL A 550 15.03 -25.56 13.83
CA VAL A 550 13.57 -25.77 13.81
C VAL A 550 13.22 -27.01 14.63
N GLU A 551 13.89 -28.14 14.38
CA GLU A 551 13.70 -29.38 15.13
C GLU A 551 13.96 -29.19 16.62
N ASP A 552 15.02 -28.48 17.01
CA ASP A 552 15.31 -28.22 18.41
C ASP A 552 14.23 -27.34 19.06
N ARG A 553 13.69 -26.33 18.36
CA ARG A 553 12.58 -25.51 18.87
C ARG A 553 11.30 -26.33 19.08
N ASP A 554 10.98 -27.19 18.11
CA ASP A 554 9.75 -28.01 18.16
C ASP A 554 9.84 -29.06 19.28
N ASN A 555 11.00 -29.67 19.45
CA ASN A 555 11.24 -30.68 20.48
C ASN A 555 11.48 -30.06 21.86
N ASN A 556 12.08 -28.88 21.91
CA ASN A 556 12.52 -28.21 23.13
C ASN A 556 11.80 -26.86 23.24
N LYS A 557 10.65 -26.87 23.92
CA LYS A 557 9.74 -25.72 24.12
C LYS A 557 10.36 -24.53 24.88
N ARG A 558 11.66 -24.57 25.18
CA ARG A 558 12.42 -23.47 25.80
C ARG A 558 13.18 -22.69 24.74
N LYS A 559 12.98 -21.37 24.74
CA LYS A 559 13.73 -20.40 23.93
C LYS A 559 15.25 -20.46 24.21
N TYR A 560 16.05 -20.18 23.19
CA TYR A 560 17.47 -19.85 23.32
C TYR A 560 17.61 -18.54 24.12
N ILE A 561 18.53 -18.50 25.07
CA ILE A 561 18.68 -17.33 25.96
C ILE A 561 19.80 -16.41 25.49
N ASP A 562 20.87 -16.98 24.95
CA ASP A 562 22.06 -16.26 24.51
C ASP A 562 22.89 -17.10 23.51
N ASP A 563 23.98 -16.50 23.02
CA ASP A 563 24.94 -17.11 22.07
C ASP A 563 25.53 -18.42 22.57
N VAL A 564 25.75 -18.50 23.88
CA VAL A 564 26.35 -19.65 24.52
C VAL A 564 25.36 -20.81 24.53
N ASP A 565 24.09 -20.53 24.86
CA ASP A 565 23.00 -21.50 24.87
C ASP A 565 22.70 -22.02 23.46
N LEU A 566 22.61 -21.12 22.47
CA LEU A 566 22.44 -21.49 21.06
C LEU A 566 23.59 -22.37 20.57
N CYS A 567 24.84 -21.97 20.78
CA CYS A 567 26.00 -22.75 20.31
C CYS A 567 26.13 -24.10 21.04
N LYS A 568 25.61 -24.23 22.27
CA LYS A 568 25.57 -25.50 23.00
C LYS A 568 24.56 -26.47 22.39
N ARG A 569 23.36 -25.97 22.05
CA ARG A 569 22.26 -26.77 21.48
C ARG A 569 22.51 -27.07 20.00
N ILE A 570 22.96 -26.07 19.25
CA ILE A 570 23.23 -26.13 17.81
C ILE A 570 24.74 -26.09 17.58
N LYS A 571 25.42 -27.22 17.82
CA LYS A 571 26.90 -27.31 17.81
C LYS A 571 27.58 -26.81 16.52
N LYS A 572 26.88 -26.84 15.39
CA LYS A 572 27.40 -26.43 14.07
C LYS A 572 27.02 -24.99 13.69
N PHE A 573 26.43 -24.22 14.59
CA PHE A 573 26.07 -22.83 14.28
C PHE A 573 27.33 -22.00 13.98
N PRO A 574 27.35 -21.19 12.89
CA PRO A 574 28.53 -20.42 12.53
C PRO A 574 28.73 -19.26 13.52
N ARG A 575 29.84 -19.27 14.27
CA ARG A 575 30.13 -18.24 15.28
C ARG A 575 30.21 -16.82 14.70
N ILE A 576 30.67 -16.69 13.46
CA ILE A 576 30.75 -15.40 12.77
C ILE A 576 29.36 -14.77 12.55
N SER A 577 28.30 -15.57 12.62
CA SER A 577 26.92 -15.16 12.34
C SER A 577 26.11 -14.85 13.61
N LEU A 578 26.71 -14.97 14.79
CA LEU A 578 26.06 -14.62 16.07
C LEU A 578 25.71 -13.12 16.15
N GLY A 579 26.48 -12.25 15.48
CA GLY A 579 26.15 -10.83 15.38
C GLY A 579 24.88 -10.53 14.58
N CYS A 580 24.39 -11.49 13.80
CA CYS A 580 23.23 -11.35 12.92
C CYS A 580 21.92 -11.86 13.53
N ILE A 581 21.91 -12.21 14.82
CA ILE A 581 20.75 -12.79 15.49
C ILE A 581 20.39 -12.04 16.77
N GLU A 582 19.12 -12.13 17.15
CA GLU A 582 18.59 -11.67 18.43
C GLU A 582 17.75 -12.79 19.08
N TYR A 583 17.59 -12.73 20.41
CA TYR A 583 16.99 -13.79 21.23
C TYR A 583 15.55 -13.47 21.62
#